data_AF-A0A367IX27-F1
#
_entry.id   AF-A0A367IX27-F1
#
_cell.length_a   1.000
_cell.length_b   1.000
_cell.length_c   1.000
_cell.angle_alpha   90.00
_cell.angle_beta   90.00
_cell.angle_gamma   90.00
#
_symmetry.space_group_name_H-M   'P 1'
#
loop_
_entity.id
_entity.type
_entity.pdbx_description
1 polymer ?
#
loop_
_entity_poly.entity_id
_entity_poly.type
_entity_poly.pdbx_seq_one_letter_code
_entity_poly.pdbx_strand_id
1 'polypeptide(L)'
;MNHLEISGNKLAKEPRNNWVATDILGVNATEVNLGKDKTVKHMHFLVKFVELQLRMILHNNRLTGTHPYQSSPIVWPMMLRGISYWTEASSNGQIYLTGNIAGWWIGLTCIGVFSMIYMGHMILQKRDKVMMHEATRIRLTRTGGFFLLLWAMHYFPFFLMGRCLFLHHYLPAMACNYLLLGTVFDYLFVDGINTPISYQPHDKKFSLNQARLKLKSFVAAGILIGMQFMVYLFLSPLTYGTPGLSAEEATRRKVLKTWDIQFGK
;
A
#
# COMPACT_ATOMS: atom_id res chain seq x y z
N MET A 1 30.57 -23.90 -3.46
CA MET A 1 29.81 -24.75 -2.53
C MET A 1 29.28 -23.86 -1.42
N ASN A 2 27.97 -23.81 -1.19
CA ASN A 2 27.34 -22.91 -0.21
C ASN A 2 27.18 -23.63 1.14
N HIS A 3 28.29 -23.84 1.85
CA HIS A 3 28.27 -24.46 3.19
C HIS A 3 28.37 -23.36 4.26
N LEU A 4 27.84 -23.65 5.45
CA LEU A 4 27.99 -22.79 6.62
C LEU A 4 29.37 -23.00 7.27
N GLU A 5 29.89 -21.96 7.92
CA GLU A 5 31.13 -22.02 8.69
C GLU A 5 30.93 -22.79 10.00
N ILE A 6 31.91 -23.63 10.37
CA ILE A 6 31.96 -24.34 11.65
C ILE A 6 33.13 -23.76 12.46
N SER A 7 32.85 -23.27 13.66
CA SER A 7 33.86 -22.67 14.55
C SER A 7 33.62 -23.06 16.02
N GLY A 8 34.67 -22.92 16.85
CA GLY A 8 34.61 -23.18 18.29
C GLY A 8 34.46 -21.90 19.10
N ASN A 9 33.23 -21.53 19.47
CA ASN A 9 32.98 -20.37 20.32
C ASN A 9 33.31 -20.68 21.79
N LYS A 10 34.12 -19.82 22.43
CA LYS A 10 34.48 -19.94 23.85
C LYS A 10 33.32 -19.65 24.81
N LEU A 11 32.26 -18.97 24.34
CA LEU A 11 31.06 -18.68 25.13
C LEU A 11 30.11 -19.88 25.16
N ALA A 12 30.40 -20.84 26.05
CA ALA A 12 29.70 -22.14 26.11
C ALA A 12 28.16 -22.07 26.24
N LYS A 13 27.61 -20.98 26.80
CA LYS A 13 26.16 -20.81 27.05
C LYS A 13 25.36 -20.31 25.84
N GLU A 14 25.99 -20.04 24.70
CA GLU A 14 25.26 -19.58 23.53
C GLU A 14 24.37 -20.68 22.91
N PRO A 15 23.09 -20.39 22.58
CA PRO A 15 22.20 -21.38 21.96
C PRO A 15 22.70 -21.97 20.64
N ARG A 16 23.57 -21.24 19.92
CA ARG A 16 24.19 -21.69 18.67
C ARG A 16 25.18 -22.84 18.86
N ASN A 17 25.63 -23.10 20.09
CA ASN A 17 26.53 -24.19 20.42
C ASN A 17 25.78 -25.51 20.71
N ASN A 18 24.45 -25.49 20.72
CA ASN A 18 23.65 -26.69 20.95
C ASN A 18 23.61 -27.54 19.68
N TRP A 19 24.11 -28.77 19.78
CA TRP A 19 24.05 -29.78 18.73
C TRP A 19 23.07 -30.89 19.12
N VAL A 20 22.30 -31.38 18.16
CA VAL A 20 21.38 -32.50 18.34
C VAL A 20 21.63 -33.50 17.22
N ALA A 21 21.88 -34.76 17.57
CA ALA A 21 21.96 -35.84 16.59
C ALA A 21 20.54 -36.16 16.08
N THR A 22 20.32 -36.03 14.77
CA THR A 22 19.06 -36.40 14.12
C THR A 22 19.02 -37.87 13.75
N ASP A 23 20.17 -38.40 13.31
CA ASP A 23 20.31 -39.76 12.78
C ASP A 23 21.55 -40.42 13.39
N ILE A 24 21.40 -41.69 13.80
CA ILE A 24 22.50 -42.50 14.34
C ILE A 24 22.67 -43.69 13.41
N LEU A 25 23.74 -43.70 12.62
CA LEU A 25 24.04 -44.75 11.67
C LEU A 25 25.12 -45.68 12.25
N GLY A 26 24.96 -47.00 12.10
CA GLY A 26 26.03 -47.97 12.36
C GLY A 26 26.18 -48.50 13.79
N VAL A 27 25.11 -48.58 14.58
CA VAL A 27 25.18 -49.25 15.88
C VAL A 27 24.96 -50.76 15.70
N ASN A 28 25.91 -51.59 16.15
CA ASN A 28 25.70 -53.02 16.39
C ASN A 28 24.82 -53.15 17.66
N ALA A 29 23.57 -52.71 17.54
CA ALA A 29 22.66 -52.56 18.66
C ALA A 29 22.17 -53.95 19.09
N THR A 30 22.81 -54.53 20.09
CA THR A 30 22.19 -55.57 20.91
C THR A 30 20.78 -55.12 21.27
N GLU A 31 19.81 -55.86 20.76
CA GLU A 31 18.35 -55.98 20.86
C GLU A 31 17.52 -55.12 21.86
N VAL A 32 18.13 -54.33 22.74
CA VAL A 32 17.47 -53.60 23.84
C VAL A 32 16.96 -52.20 23.44
N ASN A 33 17.48 -51.59 22.37
CA ASN A 33 17.11 -50.23 21.95
C ASN A 33 16.41 -50.12 20.58
N LEU A 34 16.25 -51.23 19.83
CA LEU A 34 15.59 -51.22 18.51
C LEU A 34 14.09 -50.91 18.55
N GLY A 35 13.42 -51.09 19.69
CA GLY A 35 11.96 -50.96 19.81
C GLY A 35 11.46 -49.58 20.30
N LYS A 36 12.33 -48.60 20.50
CA LYS A 36 11.94 -47.28 21.00
C LYS A 36 12.25 -46.19 20.00
N ASP A 37 11.50 -46.18 18.90
CA ASP A 37 11.39 -44.98 18.06
C ASP A 37 10.93 -43.83 18.95
N LYS A 38 11.87 -42.94 19.29
CA LYS A 38 11.53 -41.71 20.01
C LYS A 38 10.70 -40.87 19.06
N THR A 39 9.39 -40.86 19.28
CA THR A 39 8.48 -40.01 18.52
C THR A 39 8.87 -38.55 18.72
N VAL A 40 8.96 -37.81 17.62
CA VAL A 40 9.24 -36.37 17.66
C VAL A 40 8.14 -35.71 18.48
N LYS A 41 8.52 -35.06 19.59
CA LYS A 41 7.55 -34.36 20.44
C LYS A 41 6.90 -33.23 19.65
N HIS A 42 5.57 -33.17 19.69
CA HIS A 42 4.84 -32.05 19.11
C HIS A 42 5.06 -30.79 19.94
N MET A 43 5.34 -29.69 19.24
CA MET A 43 5.38 -28.36 19.84
C MET A 43 3.95 -27.84 20.05
N HIS A 44 3.68 -27.21 21.18
CA HIS A 44 2.40 -26.53 21.42
C HIS A 44 2.14 -25.47 20.34
N PHE A 45 0.87 -25.35 19.92
CA PHE A 45 0.46 -24.45 18.84
C PHE A 45 0.97 -23.01 19.03
N LEU A 46 0.81 -22.43 20.23
CA LEU A 46 1.22 -21.05 20.49
C LEU A 46 2.73 -20.85 20.39
N VAL A 47 3.53 -21.85 20.81
CA VAL A 47 4.99 -21.81 20.68
C VAL A 47 5.38 -21.85 19.21
N LYS A 48 4.77 -22.76 18.44
CA LYS A 48 4.98 -22.88 17.00
C LYS A 48 4.56 -21.62 16.24
N PHE A 49 3.44 -21.01 16.64
CA PHE A 49 2.95 -19.77 16.06
C PHE A 49 3.91 -18.61 16.32
N VAL A 50 4.33 -18.39 17.57
CA VAL A 50 5.27 -17.31 17.91
C VAL A 50 6.62 -17.51 17.22
N GLU A 51 7.15 -18.75 17.21
CA GLU A 51 8.38 -19.04 16.47
C GLU A 51 8.21 -18.69 14.99
N LEU A 52 7.12 -19.12 14.36
CA LEU A 52 6.85 -18.81 12.96
C LEU A 52 6.79 -17.30 12.70
N GLN A 53 6.06 -16.53 13.52
CA GLN A 53 5.96 -15.07 13.35
C GLN A 53 7.33 -14.39 13.44
N LEU A 54 8.17 -14.78 14.41
CA LEU A 54 9.53 -14.25 14.55
C LEU A 54 10.40 -14.60 13.33
N ARG A 55 10.29 -15.83 12.82
CA ARG A 55 11.00 -16.25 11.60
C ARG A 55 10.53 -15.47 10.38
N MET A 56 9.23 -15.21 10.24
CA MET A 56 8.67 -14.41 9.15
C MET A 56 9.21 -12.98 9.20
N ILE A 57 9.24 -12.32 10.36
CA ILE A 57 9.80 -10.97 10.53
C ILE A 57 11.30 -10.96 10.19
N LEU A 58 12.08 -11.90 10.73
CA LEU A 58 13.52 -11.99 10.47
C LEU A 58 13.82 -12.26 8.99
N HIS A 59 13.07 -13.16 8.35
CA HIS A 59 13.22 -13.44 6.93
C HIS A 59 12.88 -12.22 6.08
N ASN A 60 11.79 -11.51 6.43
CA ASN A 60 11.35 -10.31 5.74
C ASN A 60 12.38 -9.17 5.77
N ASN A 61 13.02 -8.96 6.92
CA ASN A 61 14.10 -7.98 7.09
C ASN A 61 15.37 -8.34 6.31
N ARG A 62 15.56 -9.61 5.94
CA ARG A 62 16.73 -10.09 5.18
C ARG A 62 16.55 -10.06 3.67
N LEU A 63 15.39 -9.60 3.16
CA LEU A 63 15.13 -9.41 1.73
C LEU A 63 15.81 -8.12 1.22
N THR A 64 17.12 -8.03 1.39
CA THR A 64 17.96 -6.87 1.01
C THR A 64 18.56 -7.02 -0.38
N GLY A 65 18.23 -8.08 -1.11
CA GLY A 65 18.66 -8.27 -2.50
C GLY A 65 18.15 -7.14 -3.39
N THR A 66 19.01 -6.59 -4.24
CA THR A 66 18.65 -5.52 -5.17
C THR A 66 17.82 -6.06 -6.32
N HIS A 67 16.74 -5.36 -6.68
CA HIS A 67 15.94 -5.68 -7.86
C HIS A 67 15.93 -4.53 -8.88
N PRO A 68 16.02 -4.78 -10.21
CA PRO A 68 16.08 -3.72 -11.21
C PRO A 68 14.90 -2.72 -11.14
N TYR A 69 13.70 -3.23 -10.89
CA TYR A 69 12.46 -2.45 -10.79
C TYR A 69 12.11 -2.00 -9.36
N GLN A 70 13.04 -2.08 -8.41
CA GLN A 70 12.80 -1.56 -7.06
C GLN A 70 12.59 -0.05 -7.07
N SER A 71 11.78 0.46 -6.16
CA SER A 71 11.51 1.89 -6.01
C SER A 71 11.40 2.29 -4.54
N SER A 72 11.83 3.53 -4.25
CA SER A 72 11.82 4.11 -2.90
C SER A 72 10.47 4.75 -2.59
N PRO A 73 10.01 4.75 -1.31
CA PRO A 73 8.77 5.39 -0.90
C PRO A 73 8.57 6.81 -1.44
N ILE A 74 9.64 7.61 -1.45
CA ILE A 74 9.61 9.01 -1.86
C ILE A 74 9.10 9.23 -3.30
N VAL A 75 9.28 8.26 -4.20
CA VAL A 75 8.88 8.39 -5.61
C VAL A 75 7.45 7.93 -5.88
N TRP A 76 6.82 7.22 -4.93
CA TRP A 76 5.49 6.63 -5.14
C TRP A 76 4.37 7.66 -5.31
N PRO A 77 4.27 8.74 -4.50
CA PRO A 77 3.18 9.71 -4.67
C PRO A 77 3.18 10.40 -6.03
N MET A 78 4.35 10.54 -6.66
CA MET A 78 4.50 11.14 -7.98
C MET A 78 4.39 10.14 -9.13
N MET A 79 4.25 8.83 -8.84
CA MET A 79 4.21 7.75 -9.84
C MET A 79 5.44 7.76 -10.76
N LEU A 80 6.63 8.11 -10.25
CA LEU A 80 7.80 8.28 -11.13
C LEU A 80 8.28 6.96 -11.73
N ARG A 81 7.99 5.82 -11.10
CA ARG A 81 8.47 4.52 -11.54
C ARG A 81 7.46 3.42 -11.25
N GLY A 82 7.02 2.72 -12.31
CA GLY A 82 6.24 1.49 -12.24
C GLY A 82 7.10 0.24 -12.23
N ILE A 83 6.49 -0.93 -12.47
CA ILE A 83 7.14 -2.24 -12.40
C ILE A 83 6.79 -3.06 -13.63
N SER A 84 7.78 -3.60 -14.34
CA SER A 84 7.53 -4.58 -15.41
C SER A 84 7.25 -5.95 -14.81
N TYR A 85 6.11 -6.55 -15.19
CA TYR A 85 5.67 -7.87 -14.72
C TYR A 85 5.91 -8.95 -15.77
N TRP A 86 5.69 -8.62 -17.04
CA TRP A 86 5.75 -9.59 -18.13
C TRP A 86 6.08 -8.90 -19.45
N THR A 87 6.79 -9.61 -20.32
CA THR A 87 7.13 -9.19 -21.68
C THR A 87 7.16 -10.40 -22.59
N GLU A 88 6.68 -10.25 -23.81
CA GLU A 88 6.78 -11.26 -24.87
C GLU A 88 7.31 -10.61 -26.14
N ALA A 89 8.45 -11.12 -26.63
CA ALA A 89 9.16 -10.54 -27.77
C ALA A 89 8.50 -10.84 -29.13
N SER A 90 7.77 -11.94 -29.26
CA SER A 90 7.10 -12.33 -30.51
C SER A 90 5.91 -11.42 -30.84
N SER A 91 5.12 -11.08 -29.81
CA SER A 91 3.92 -10.25 -29.92
C SER A 91 4.16 -8.78 -29.59
N ASN A 92 5.34 -8.42 -29.05
CA ASN A 92 5.60 -7.14 -28.39
C ASN A 92 4.59 -6.84 -27.26
N GLY A 93 4.05 -7.87 -26.63
CA GLY A 93 3.18 -7.77 -25.47
C GLY A 93 3.97 -7.40 -24.21
N GLN A 94 3.41 -6.55 -23.35
CA GLN A 94 4.01 -6.25 -22.04
C GLN A 94 2.96 -5.92 -20.99
N ILE A 95 3.18 -6.40 -19.76
CA ILE A 95 2.41 -5.99 -18.59
C ILE A 95 3.31 -5.12 -17.72
N TYR A 96 2.89 -3.87 -17.53
CA TYR A 96 3.60 -2.86 -16.74
C TYR A 96 2.65 -2.31 -15.67
N LEU A 97 2.95 -2.61 -14.40
CA LEU A 97 2.21 -2.05 -13.29
C LEU A 97 2.53 -0.56 -13.17
N THR A 98 1.56 0.23 -13.57
CA THR A 98 1.48 1.67 -13.35
C THR A 98 0.11 2.00 -12.76
N GLY A 99 0.04 3.07 -11.97
CA GLY A 99 -1.25 3.65 -11.60
C GLY A 99 -1.87 4.39 -12.77
N ASN A 100 -3.18 4.65 -12.67
CA ASN A 100 -3.85 5.63 -13.51
C ASN A 100 -3.31 7.03 -13.16
N ILE A 101 -2.48 7.64 -14.01
CA ILE A 101 -1.75 8.87 -13.65
C ILE A 101 -2.68 10.03 -13.27
N ALA A 102 -3.84 10.16 -13.93
CA ALA A 102 -4.82 11.18 -13.59
C ALA A 102 -5.39 10.93 -12.19
N GLY A 103 -5.88 9.72 -11.93
CA GLY A 103 -6.37 9.33 -10.60
C GLY A 103 -5.31 9.46 -9.51
N TRP A 104 -4.06 9.11 -9.83
CA TRP A 104 -2.92 9.20 -8.93
C TRP A 104 -2.65 10.63 -8.48
N TRP A 105 -2.56 11.56 -9.44
CA TRP A 105 -2.32 12.98 -9.14
C TRP A 105 -3.53 13.71 -8.58
N ILE A 106 -4.76 13.31 -8.95
CA ILE A 106 -5.98 13.77 -8.26
C ILE A 106 -5.91 13.38 -6.78
N GLY A 107 -5.54 12.13 -6.47
CA GLY A 107 -5.31 11.70 -5.10
C GLY A 107 -4.24 12.52 -4.39
N LEU A 108 -3.07 12.71 -5.00
CA LEU A 108 -2.00 13.51 -4.39
C LEU A 108 -2.46 14.96 -4.12
N THR A 109 -3.15 15.57 -5.07
CA THR A 109 -3.71 16.92 -4.95
C THR A 109 -4.77 16.97 -3.85
N CYS A 110 -5.58 15.92 -3.71
CA CYS A 110 -6.59 15.80 -2.66
C CYS A 110 -6.00 15.91 -1.25
N ILE A 111 -4.85 15.27 -0.99
CA ILE A 111 -4.15 15.39 0.31
C ILE A 111 -3.80 16.86 0.58
N GLY A 112 -3.27 17.57 -0.42
CA GLY A 112 -2.95 18.99 -0.32
C GLY A 112 -4.20 19.85 -0.05
N VAL A 113 -5.27 19.66 -0.84
CA VAL A 113 -6.54 20.38 -0.69
C VAL A 113 -7.16 20.14 0.68
N PHE A 114 -7.24 18.89 1.13
CA PHE A 114 -7.72 18.56 2.47
C PHE A 114 -6.91 19.25 3.56
N SER A 115 -5.57 19.18 3.46
CA SER A 115 -4.66 19.79 4.43
C SER A 115 -4.86 21.31 4.49
N MET A 116 -5.00 21.96 3.32
CA MET A 116 -5.28 23.40 3.24
C MET A 116 -6.63 23.77 3.87
N ILE A 117 -7.70 23.02 3.59
CA ILE A 117 -9.02 23.27 4.19
C ILE A 117 -8.96 23.09 5.72
N TYR A 118 -8.32 22.01 6.17
CA TYR A 118 -8.18 21.71 7.60
C TYR A 118 -7.37 22.79 8.33
N MET A 119 -6.20 23.17 7.80
CA MET A 119 -5.35 24.22 8.39
C MET A 119 -6.05 25.59 8.35
N GLY A 120 -6.68 25.94 7.23
CA GLY A 120 -7.44 27.19 7.10
C GLY A 120 -8.57 27.27 8.13
N HIS A 121 -9.28 26.16 8.34
CA HIS A 121 -10.30 26.06 9.37
C HIS A 121 -9.73 26.26 10.78
N MET A 122 -8.62 25.62 11.12
CA MET A 122 -7.94 25.78 12.43
C MET A 122 -7.51 27.23 12.68
N ILE A 123 -6.97 27.90 11.67
CA ILE A 123 -6.56 29.32 11.76
C ILE A 123 -7.78 30.23 11.99
N LEU A 124 -8.88 30.02 11.25
CA LEU A 124 -10.10 30.81 11.41
C LEU A 124 -10.77 30.58 12.77
N GLN A 125 -10.74 29.35 13.27
CA GLN A 125 -11.26 29.01 14.59
C GLN A 125 -10.49 29.74 15.70
N LYS A 126 -9.16 29.86 15.58
CA LYS A 126 -8.34 30.65 16.52
C LYS A 126 -8.61 32.16 16.48
N ARG A 127 -9.35 32.64 15.47
CA ARG A 127 -9.77 34.04 15.30
C ARG A 127 -11.26 34.23 15.53
N ASP A 128 -11.92 33.26 16.17
CA ASP A 128 -13.37 33.25 16.42
C ASP A 128 -14.24 33.42 15.16
N LYS A 129 -13.71 33.00 14.00
CA LYS A 129 -14.42 33.01 12.72
C LYS A 129 -14.91 31.61 12.36
N VAL A 130 -16.20 31.49 12.06
CA VAL A 130 -16.82 30.24 11.63
C VAL A 130 -16.73 30.10 10.12
N MET A 131 -15.92 29.15 9.65
CA MET A 131 -15.76 28.86 8.21
C MET A 131 -16.89 27.99 7.64
N MET A 132 -17.37 27.02 8.42
CA MET A 132 -18.32 26.02 7.95
C MET A 132 -19.25 25.56 9.07
N HIS A 133 -20.41 25.07 8.69
CA HIS A 133 -21.39 24.52 9.63
C HIS A 133 -20.81 23.34 10.41
N GLU A 134 -21.20 23.21 11.67
CA GLU A 134 -20.60 22.23 12.59
C GLU A 134 -20.71 20.78 12.10
N ALA A 135 -21.86 20.41 11.54
CA ALA A 135 -22.06 19.04 11.08
C ALA A 135 -21.09 18.69 9.93
N THR A 136 -20.89 19.63 8.99
CA THR A 136 -19.91 19.52 7.89
C THR A 136 -18.49 19.46 8.43
N ARG A 137 -18.16 20.31 9.41
CA ARG A 137 -16.85 20.28 10.10
C ARG A 137 -16.58 18.90 10.69
N ILE A 138 -17.51 18.39 11.51
CA ILE A 138 -17.33 17.09 12.19
C ILE A 138 -17.09 15.98 11.16
N ARG A 139 -17.87 15.93 10.08
CA ARG A 139 -17.69 14.95 9.01
C ARG A 139 -16.32 15.09 8.34
N LEU A 140 -15.97 16.29 7.89
CA LEU A 140 -14.71 16.55 7.21
C LEU A 140 -13.51 16.19 8.12
N THR A 141 -13.52 16.63 9.37
CA THR A 141 -12.39 16.39 10.28
C THR A 141 -12.30 14.94 10.74
N ARG A 142 -13.42 14.28 11.05
CA ARG A 142 -13.39 12.90 11.53
C ARG A 142 -13.17 11.91 10.41
N THR A 143 -13.99 11.96 9.36
CA THR A 143 -13.89 11.03 8.23
C THR A 143 -12.66 11.33 7.39
N GLY A 144 -12.44 12.58 7.01
CA GLY A 144 -11.27 12.98 6.23
C GLY A 144 -9.97 12.80 7.02
N GLY A 145 -9.96 13.19 8.30
CA GLY A 145 -8.82 12.97 9.17
C GLY A 145 -8.50 11.48 9.37
N PHE A 146 -9.52 10.64 9.50
CA PHE A 146 -9.35 9.18 9.58
C PHE A 146 -8.71 8.61 8.31
N PHE A 147 -9.20 8.98 7.12
CA PHE A 147 -8.62 8.49 5.86
C PHE A 147 -7.21 9.05 5.60
N LEU A 148 -6.93 10.30 5.98
CA LEU A 148 -5.57 10.85 5.93
C LEU A 148 -4.63 10.09 6.88
N LEU A 149 -5.08 9.78 8.09
CA LEU A 149 -4.30 8.99 9.05
C LEU A 149 -4.04 7.59 8.50
N LEU A 150 -5.05 6.92 7.94
CA LEU A 150 -4.87 5.62 7.30
C LEU A 150 -3.89 5.68 6.13
N TRP A 151 -3.97 6.71 5.28
CA TRP A 151 -2.98 6.95 4.22
C TRP A 151 -1.56 7.05 4.81
N ALA A 152 -1.38 7.85 5.86
CA ALA A 152 -0.08 8.03 6.51
C ALA A 152 0.44 6.72 7.12
N MET A 153 -0.42 5.96 7.81
CA MET A 153 -0.06 4.67 8.41
C MET A 153 0.27 3.59 7.36
N HIS A 154 -0.30 3.67 6.17
CA HIS A 154 0.03 2.77 5.06
C HIS A 154 1.19 3.29 4.19
N TYR A 155 1.76 4.45 4.48
CA TYR A 155 2.84 5.03 3.67
C TYR A 155 4.13 5.23 4.46
N PHE A 156 4.07 5.91 5.59
CA PHE A 156 5.25 6.30 6.37
C PHE A 156 6.08 5.14 6.93
N PRO A 157 5.51 3.99 7.35
CA PRO A 157 6.33 2.87 7.81
C PRO A 157 7.34 2.37 6.77
N PHE A 158 7.07 2.53 5.47
CA PHE A 158 8.00 2.09 4.42
C PHE A 158 9.31 2.88 4.39
N PHE A 159 9.35 4.10 4.93
CA PHE A 159 10.60 4.86 5.07
C PHE A 159 11.57 4.26 6.10
N LEU A 160 11.05 3.44 7.02
CA LEU A 160 11.84 2.77 8.06
C LEU A 160 12.32 1.37 7.63
N MET A 161 11.90 0.88 6.46
CA MET A 161 12.20 -0.47 5.99
C MET A 161 13.47 -0.48 5.11
N GLY A 162 14.51 -1.18 5.56
CA GLY A 162 15.79 -1.35 4.83
C GLY A 162 15.83 -2.51 3.83
N ARG A 163 14.69 -2.92 3.26
CA ARG A 163 14.56 -4.06 2.33
C ARG A 163 14.19 -3.59 0.92
N CYS A 164 14.19 -4.50 -0.05
CA CYS A 164 13.70 -4.19 -1.40
C CYS A 164 12.21 -3.84 -1.39
N LEU A 165 11.86 -2.68 -1.93
CA LEU A 165 10.48 -2.16 -1.98
C LEU A 165 10.07 -1.83 -3.42
N PHE A 166 8.76 -1.72 -3.61
CA PHE A 166 8.11 -1.68 -4.90
C PHE A 166 6.84 -0.82 -4.83
N LEU A 167 6.44 -0.22 -5.96
CA LEU A 167 5.25 0.61 -6.09
C LEU A 167 3.97 -0.03 -5.51
N HIS A 168 3.79 -1.35 -5.62
CA HIS A 168 2.59 -2.02 -5.10
C HIS A 168 2.42 -1.86 -3.58
N HIS A 169 3.49 -1.60 -2.83
CA HIS A 169 3.44 -1.31 -1.39
C HIS A 169 2.65 -0.03 -1.09
N TYR A 170 2.58 0.91 -2.03
CA TYR A 170 1.83 2.15 -1.88
C TYR A 170 0.34 2.01 -2.21
N LEU A 171 -0.10 0.92 -2.86
CA LEU A 171 -1.50 0.77 -3.29
C LEU A 171 -2.50 0.85 -2.12
N PRO A 172 -2.25 0.29 -0.93
CA PRO A 172 -3.13 0.47 0.22
C PRO A 172 -3.26 1.94 0.65
N ALA A 173 -2.15 2.69 0.67
CA ALA A 173 -2.18 4.13 0.94
C ALA A 173 -2.99 4.85 -0.16
N MET A 174 -2.76 4.53 -1.43
CA MET A 174 -3.51 5.10 -2.54
C MET A 174 -5.02 4.84 -2.43
N ALA A 175 -5.43 3.64 -1.99
CA ALA A 175 -6.85 3.32 -1.74
C ALA A 175 -7.45 4.22 -0.64
N CYS A 176 -6.71 4.45 0.46
CA CYS A 176 -7.12 5.41 1.50
C CYS A 176 -7.25 6.84 0.94
N ASN A 177 -6.39 7.20 -0.01
CA ASN A 177 -6.42 8.50 -0.67
C ASN A 177 -7.68 8.70 -1.55
N TYR A 178 -8.14 7.65 -2.22
CA TYR A 178 -9.43 7.69 -2.94
C TYR A 178 -10.63 7.84 -1.99
N LEU A 179 -10.56 7.27 -0.78
CA LEU A 179 -11.59 7.47 0.25
C LEU A 179 -11.56 8.91 0.79
N LEU A 180 -10.37 9.48 0.96
CA LEU A 180 -10.19 10.90 1.29
C LEU A 180 -10.76 11.79 0.17
N LEU A 181 -10.52 11.45 -1.09
CA LEU A 181 -11.08 12.14 -2.26
C LEU A 181 -12.61 12.19 -2.22
N GLY A 182 -13.29 11.10 -1.85
CA GLY A 182 -14.74 11.13 -1.65
C GLY A 182 -15.17 12.16 -0.59
N THR A 183 -14.43 12.24 0.52
CA THR A 183 -14.73 13.21 1.60
C THR A 183 -14.51 14.67 1.16
N VAL A 184 -13.43 14.94 0.44
CA VAL A 184 -13.13 16.28 -0.10
C VAL A 184 -14.12 16.65 -1.20
N PHE A 185 -14.48 15.70 -2.04
CA PHE A 185 -15.48 15.88 -3.09
C PHE A 185 -16.84 16.27 -2.52
N ASP A 186 -17.30 15.54 -1.49
CA ASP A 186 -18.53 15.87 -0.77
C ASP A 186 -18.49 17.30 -0.22
N TYR A 187 -17.38 17.70 0.41
CA TYR A 187 -17.23 19.04 0.97
C TYR A 187 -17.27 20.16 -0.10
N LEU A 188 -16.64 19.95 -1.26
CA LEU A 188 -16.50 20.98 -2.29
C LEU A 188 -17.74 21.07 -3.20
N PHE A 189 -18.34 19.94 -3.53
CA PHE A 189 -19.32 19.86 -4.62
C PHE A 189 -20.72 19.47 -4.18
N VAL A 190 -20.92 18.98 -2.95
CA VAL A 190 -22.23 18.60 -2.43
C VAL A 190 -22.71 19.61 -1.41
N ASP A 191 -23.96 20.08 -1.56
CA ASP A 191 -24.51 21.07 -0.64
C ASP A 191 -25.16 20.38 0.56
N GLY A 192 -24.60 20.59 1.74
CA GLY A 192 -25.05 19.98 2.98
C GLY A 192 -24.54 18.55 3.18
N ILE A 193 -25.00 17.89 4.23
CA ILE A 193 -24.60 16.52 4.57
C ILE A 193 -25.81 15.69 4.98
N ASN A 194 -25.82 14.41 4.62
CA ASN A 194 -26.84 13.46 5.08
C ASN A 194 -26.68 13.17 6.57
N THR A 195 -27.66 13.47 7.39
CA THR A 195 -27.72 13.08 8.82
C THR A 195 -28.45 11.75 9.00
N PRO A 196 -28.18 10.98 10.07
CA PRO A 196 -27.30 11.31 11.20
C PRO A 196 -25.81 11.31 10.86
N ILE A 197 -25.06 12.20 11.49
CA ILE A 197 -23.59 12.09 11.55
C ILE A 197 -23.23 11.08 12.65
N SER A 198 -22.13 10.34 12.47
CA SER A 198 -21.67 9.31 13.43
C SER A 198 -21.42 9.84 14.87
N TYR A 199 -21.34 11.16 15.04
CA TYR A 199 -21.26 11.82 16.34
C TYR A 199 -22.17 13.03 16.35
N GLN A 200 -23.15 13.03 17.26
CA GLN A 200 -24.02 14.17 17.52
C GLN A 200 -23.77 14.65 18.96
N PRO A 201 -23.49 15.95 19.18
CA PRO A 201 -23.41 16.49 20.52
C PRO A 201 -24.74 16.29 21.25
N HIS A 202 -24.70 15.82 22.50
CA HIS A 202 -25.89 15.47 23.30
C HIS A 202 -26.89 16.64 23.44
N ASP A 203 -26.42 17.88 23.40
CA ASP A 203 -27.24 19.07 23.66
C ASP A 203 -27.96 19.62 22.42
N LYS A 204 -27.81 18.98 21.25
CA LYS A 204 -28.39 19.49 19.98
C LYS A 204 -29.54 18.62 19.49
N LYS A 205 -30.69 19.26 19.24
CA LYS A 205 -31.87 18.64 18.63
C LYS A 205 -31.49 17.94 17.32
N PHE A 206 -32.04 16.75 17.10
CA PHE A 206 -31.89 15.99 15.87
C PHE A 206 -32.40 16.81 14.68
N SER A 207 -31.50 17.21 13.78
CA SER A 207 -31.86 17.85 12.53
C SER A 207 -31.66 16.85 11.40
N LEU A 208 -32.71 16.58 10.63
CA LEU A 208 -32.63 15.83 9.39
C LEU A 208 -32.14 16.78 8.29
N ASN A 209 -30.84 16.76 8.02
CA ASN A 209 -30.28 17.37 6.82
C ASN A 209 -30.10 16.30 5.75
N GLN A 210 -30.55 16.61 4.54
CA GLN A 210 -30.28 15.82 3.36
C GLN A 210 -29.28 16.57 2.48
N ALA A 211 -28.25 15.87 2.05
CA ALA A 211 -27.31 16.35 1.07
C ALA A 211 -28.04 16.60 -0.25
N ARG A 212 -27.82 17.76 -0.86
CA ARG A 212 -28.43 18.14 -2.13
C ARG A 212 -27.37 18.10 -3.21
N LEU A 213 -27.53 17.17 -4.15
CA LEU A 213 -26.73 17.11 -5.36
C LEU A 213 -27.24 18.17 -6.34
N LYS A 214 -26.33 19.01 -6.81
CA LYS A 214 -26.61 20.02 -7.84
C LYS A 214 -25.90 19.64 -9.13
N LEU A 215 -26.20 20.35 -10.22
CA LEU A 215 -25.53 20.15 -11.50
C LEU A 215 -23.99 20.17 -11.37
N LYS A 216 -23.44 21.08 -10.55
CA LYS A 216 -22.00 21.14 -10.26
C LYS A 216 -21.43 19.82 -9.73
N SER A 217 -22.19 19.08 -8.92
CA SER A 217 -21.77 17.80 -8.34
C SER A 217 -21.64 16.74 -9.45
N PHE A 218 -22.64 16.64 -10.31
CA PHE A 218 -22.62 15.69 -11.43
C PHE A 218 -21.55 16.04 -12.47
N VAL A 219 -21.39 17.33 -12.78
CA VAL A 219 -20.34 17.79 -13.72
C VAL A 219 -18.96 17.49 -13.17
N ALA A 220 -18.68 17.79 -11.90
CA ALA A 220 -17.38 17.50 -11.28
C ALA A 220 -17.11 15.99 -11.25
N ALA A 221 -18.09 15.16 -10.85
CA ALA A 221 -17.95 13.71 -10.87
C ALA A 221 -17.70 13.18 -12.29
N GLY A 222 -18.46 13.66 -13.28
CA GLY A 222 -18.32 13.29 -14.68
C GLY A 222 -16.93 13.62 -15.24
N ILE A 223 -16.38 14.79 -14.90
CA ILE A 223 -15.02 15.17 -15.29
C ILE A 223 -13.99 14.22 -14.65
N LEU A 224 -14.06 13.99 -13.34
CA LEU A 224 -13.08 13.14 -12.63
C LEU A 224 -13.11 11.68 -13.09
N ILE A 225 -14.30 11.13 -13.31
CA ILE A 225 -14.49 9.77 -13.82
C ILE A 225 -14.06 9.70 -15.29
N GLY A 226 -14.46 10.67 -16.11
CA GLY A 226 -14.09 10.76 -17.52
C GLY A 226 -12.58 10.83 -17.72
N MET A 227 -11.88 11.69 -16.98
CA MET A 227 -10.41 11.79 -17.02
C MET A 227 -9.74 10.44 -16.69
N GLN A 228 -10.18 9.77 -15.63
CA GLN A 228 -9.63 8.46 -15.26
C GLN A 228 -9.96 7.40 -16.30
N PHE A 229 -11.17 7.38 -16.82
CA PHE A 229 -11.57 6.43 -17.85
C PHE A 229 -10.76 6.60 -19.13
N MET A 230 -10.52 7.84 -19.58
CA MET A 230 -9.67 8.12 -20.75
C MET A 230 -8.23 7.67 -20.54
N VAL A 231 -7.64 7.93 -19.37
CA VAL A 231 -6.29 7.44 -19.04
C VAL A 231 -6.26 5.91 -18.96
N TYR A 232 -7.30 5.28 -18.43
CA TYR A 232 -7.42 3.83 -18.39
C TYR A 232 -7.46 3.24 -19.80
N LEU A 233 -8.27 3.79 -20.72
CA LEU A 233 -8.30 3.35 -22.11
C LEU A 233 -6.93 3.52 -22.80
N PHE A 234 -6.23 4.62 -22.51
CA PHE A 234 -4.91 4.88 -23.06
C PHE A 234 -3.85 3.87 -22.56
N LEU A 235 -3.86 3.55 -21.27
CA LEU A 235 -2.90 2.65 -20.63
C LEU A 235 -3.33 1.18 -20.61
N SER A 236 -4.55 0.84 -21.04
CA SER A 236 -5.09 -0.53 -20.96
C SER A 236 -4.20 -1.61 -21.61
N PRO A 237 -3.48 -1.37 -22.73
CA PRO A 237 -2.59 -2.39 -23.28
C PRO A 237 -1.45 -2.76 -22.32
N LEU A 238 -0.99 -1.84 -21.48
CA LEU A 238 0.03 -2.10 -20.45
C LEU A 238 -0.53 -2.89 -19.25
N THR A 239 -1.84 -2.85 -19.03
CA THR A 239 -2.51 -3.61 -17.97
C THR A 239 -2.81 -5.04 -18.42
N TYR A 240 -3.34 -5.19 -19.63
CA TYR A 240 -3.77 -6.48 -20.17
C TYR A 240 -2.71 -7.21 -20.98
N GLY A 241 -1.58 -6.56 -21.31
CA GLY A 241 -0.55 -7.12 -22.17
C GLY A 241 -0.96 -7.29 -23.64
N THR A 242 -2.16 -6.80 -24.00
CA THR A 242 -2.76 -6.96 -25.32
C THR A 242 -3.53 -5.69 -25.73
N PRO A 243 -3.51 -5.30 -27.02
CA PRO A 243 -2.64 -5.83 -28.06
C PRO A 243 -1.15 -5.51 -27.78
N GLY A 244 -0.25 -6.20 -28.46
CA GLY A 244 1.15 -5.84 -28.48
C GLY A 244 1.35 -4.41 -28.98
N LEU A 245 2.35 -3.72 -28.44
CA LEU A 245 2.60 -2.31 -28.75
C LEU A 245 3.75 -2.17 -29.75
N SER A 246 3.56 -1.36 -30.78
CA SER A 246 4.68 -0.90 -31.62
C SER A 246 5.63 0.01 -30.82
N ALA A 247 6.86 0.21 -31.31
CA ALA A 247 7.83 1.05 -30.61
C ALA A 247 7.38 2.50 -30.42
N GLU A 248 6.68 3.05 -31.41
CA GLU A 248 6.09 4.38 -31.32
C GLU A 248 4.97 4.42 -30.27
N GLU A 249 4.09 3.42 -30.24
CA GLU A 249 2.99 3.32 -29.28
C GLU A 249 3.46 3.11 -27.84
N ALA A 250 4.51 2.31 -27.64
CA ALA A 250 5.16 2.13 -26.35
C ALA A 250 5.78 3.44 -25.86
N THR A 251 6.44 4.17 -26.76
CA THR A 251 7.03 5.49 -26.45
C THR A 251 5.95 6.52 -26.12
N ARG A 252 4.84 6.56 -26.88
CA ARG A 252 3.71 7.46 -26.61
C ARG A 252 3.07 7.20 -25.24
N ARG A 253 2.99 5.93 -24.82
CA ARG A 253 2.45 5.53 -23.51
C ARG A 253 3.40 5.75 -22.35
N LYS A 254 4.64 6.14 -22.63
CA LYS A 254 5.64 6.56 -21.64
C LYS A 254 5.36 7.97 -21.13
N VAL A 255 4.26 8.14 -20.39
CA VAL A 255 3.78 9.45 -19.88
C VAL A 255 4.87 10.20 -19.11
N LEU A 256 5.65 9.47 -18.29
CA LEU A 256 6.81 10.00 -17.59
C LEU A 256 8.08 9.38 -18.15
N LYS A 257 9.09 10.22 -18.42
CA LYS A 257 10.39 9.77 -18.96
C LYS A 257 11.06 8.68 -18.13
N THR A 258 10.78 8.66 -16.83
CA THR A 258 11.30 7.74 -15.82
C THR A 258 10.62 6.36 -15.81
N TRP A 259 9.54 6.15 -16.57
CA TRP A 259 8.92 4.83 -16.67
C TRP A 259 9.80 3.85 -17.45
N ASP A 260 9.84 2.60 -17.03
CA ASP A 260 10.67 1.56 -17.65
C ASP A 260 9.82 0.68 -18.58
N ILE A 261 9.17 1.31 -19.56
CA ILE A 261 8.36 0.62 -20.59
C ILE A 261 9.30 -0.02 -21.61
N GLN A 262 9.04 -1.28 -21.94
CA GLN A 262 9.83 -2.07 -22.89
C GLN A 262 9.39 -1.81 -24.33
N PHE A 263 10.22 -2.20 -25.30
CA PHE A 263 9.96 -2.05 -26.74
C PHE A 263 9.83 -0.61 -27.28
N GLY A 264 10.09 0.42 -26.46
CA GLY A 264 10.07 1.84 -26.87
C GLY A 264 11.39 2.39 -27.42
N LYS A 265 12.28 1.53 -27.92
CA LYS A 265 13.57 1.90 -28.53
C LYS A 265 13.74 1.15 -29.84
#